data_AF-A0A3M1QX06-F1
#
_entry.id   AF-A0A3M1QX06-F1
#
_cell.length_a   1.000
_cell.length_b   1.000
_cell.length_c   1.000
_cell.angle_alpha   90.00
_cell.angle_beta   90.00
_cell.angle_gamma   90.00
#
_symmetry.space_group_name_H-M   'P 1'
#
loop_
_entity.id
_entity.type
_entity.pdbx_description
1 polymer ?
#
loop_
_entity_poly.entity_id
_entity_poly.type
_entity_poly.pdbx_seq_one_letter_code
_entity_poly.pdbx_strand_id
1 'polypeptide(L)'
;GQHLLLIFSLSLGLWLGGALSNFFILRAFHLHLPFYVPFFLLVVQMLGVTIPSSPGFIGTYHAAVVAGLHVFGVSQELALSIAIIMHATFFFPFILTGLFFLWKENLSFRELWSAKMHDAS
;
A
#
# COMPACT_ATOMS: atom_id res chain seq x y z
N GLY A 1 20.83 17.83 -12.74
CA GLY A 1 19.83 17.80 -13.83
C GLY A 1 19.26 16.40 -14.02
N GLN A 2 20.04 15.50 -14.62
CA GLN A 2 19.58 14.14 -14.99
C GLN A 2 19.06 13.31 -13.81
N HIS A 3 19.74 13.29 -12.66
CA HIS A 3 19.27 12.57 -11.48
C HIS A 3 17.91 13.09 -10.95
N LEU A 4 17.69 14.40 -10.98
CA LEU A 4 16.41 15.00 -10.57
C LEU A 4 15.28 14.59 -11.51
N LEU A 5 15.53 14.57 -12.81
CA LEU A 5 14.56 14.12 -13.81
C LEU A 5 14.21 12.63 -13.65
N LEU A 6 15.21 11.80 -13.34
CA LEU A 6 15.03 10.38 -13.06
C LEU A 6 14.18 10.16 -11.80
N ILE A 7 14.53 10.82 -10.69
CA ILE A 7 13.78 10.74 -9.44
C ILE A 7 12.33 11.19 -9.65
N PHE A 8 12.14 12.35 -10.29
CA PHE A 8 10.81 12.87 -10.58
C PHE A 8 9.98 11.90 -11.44
N SER A 9 10.57 11.36 -12.51
CA SER A 9 9.88 10.40 -13.40
C SER A 9 9.52 9.11 -12.68
N LEU A 10 10.43 8.57 -11.85
CA LEU A 10 10.18 7.36 -11.07
C LEU A 10 9.10 7.60 -10.01
N SER A 11 9.17 8.72 -9.30
CA SER A 11 8.13 9.10 -8.33
C SER A 11 6.78 9.23 -9.03
N LEU A 12 6.70 9.96 -10.14
CA LEU A 12 5.46 10.09 -10.90
C LEU A 12 4.93 8.72 -11.35
N GLY A 13 5.81 7.83 -11.81
CA GLY A 13 5.46 6.46 -12.18
C GLY A 13 4.88 5.65 -11.00
N LEU A 14 5.44 5.77 -9.80
CA LEU A 14 4.92 5.11 -8.59
C LEU A 14 3.53 5.62 -8.22
N TRP A 15 3.33 6.95 -8.23
CA TRP A 15 2.03 7.56 -7.91
C TRP A 15 0.96 7.18 -8.95
N LEU A 16 1.28 7.25 -10.24
CA LEU A 16 0.37 6.84 -11.31
C LEU A 16 0.07 5.34 -11.27
N GLY A 17 1.08 4.50 -10.99
CA GLY A 17 0.90 3.06 -10.83
C GLY A 17 -0.02 2.73 -9.65
N GLY A 18 0.13 3.42 -8.51
CA GLY A 18 -0.75 3.29 -7.36
C GLY A 18 -2.20 3.68 -7.68
N ALA A 19 -2.40 4.83 -8.34
CA ALA A 19 -3.73 5.28 -8.75
C ALA A 19 -4.36 4.32 -9.78
N LEU A 20 -3.57 3.79 -10.71
CA LEU A 20 -4.03 2.83 -11.70
C LEU A 20 -4.42 1.49 -11.07
N SER A 21 -3.67 1.03 -10.07
CA SER A 21 -4.04 -0.14 -9.26
C SER A 21 -5.40 0.08 -8.58
N ASN A 22 -5.57 1.22 -7.91
CA ASN A 22 -6.85 1.58 -7.29
C ASN A 22 -7.99 1.61 -8.31
N PHE A 23 -7.75 2.18 -9.49
CA PHE A 23 -8.73 2.23 -10.57
C PHE A 23 -9.18 0.82 -10.99
N PHE A 24 -8.26 -0.11 -11.24
CA PHE A 24 -8.61 -1.47 -11.64
C PHE A 24 -9.34 -2.23 -10.54
N ILE A 25 -8.97 -2.03 -9.27
CA ILE A 25 -9.69 -2.66 -8.15
C ILE A 25 -11.13 -2.11 -8.08
N LEU A 26 -11.33 -0.79 -8.14
CA LEU A 26 -12.68 -0.22 -8.17
C LEU A 26 -13.51 -0.75 -9.34
N ARG A 27 -12.91 -0.90 -10.53
CA ARG A 27 -13.54 -1.51 -11.69
C ARG A 27 -13.89 -2.99 -11.48
N ALA A 28 -13.02 -3.75 -10.81
CA ALA A 28 -13.28 -5.16 -10.48
C ALA A 28 -14.47 -5.33 -9.52
N PHE A 29 -14.74 -4.33 -8.68
CA PHE A 29 -15.93 -4.24 -7.85
C PHE A 29 -17.12 -3.53 -8.55
N HIS A 30 -17.05 -3.35 -9.87
CA HIS A 30 -18.07 -2.68 -10.69
C HIS A 30 -18.39 -1.23 -10.27
N LEU A 31 -17.51 -0.56 -9.54
CA LEU A 31 -17.67 0.84 -9.16
C LEU A 31 -17.22 1.79 -10.27
N HIS A 32 -18.16 2.59 -10.74
CA HIS A 32 -17.95 3.61 -11.78
C HIS A 32 -17.88 5.00 -11.14
N LEU A 33 -16.83 5.21 -10.34
CA LEU A 33 -16.61 6.48 -9.66
C LEU A 33 -15.90 7.50 -10.57
N PRO A 34 -15.96 8.81 -10.25
CA PRO A 34 -15.23 9.82 -10.99
C PRO A 34 -13.73 9.50 -11.13
N PHE A 35 -13.11 9.93 -12.23
CA PHE A 35 -11.73 9.56 -12.58
C PHE A 35 -10.68 9.98 -11.53
N TYR A 36 -10.99 10.96 -10.68
CA TYR A 36 -10.11 11.45 -9.62
C TYR A 36 -10.17 10.58 -8.34
N VAL A 37 -11.17 9.70 -8.19
CA VAL A 37 -11.34 8.89 -6.97
C VAL A 37 -10.18 7.92 -6.71
N PRO A 38 -9.61 7.21 -7.70
CA PRO A 38 -8.43 6.38 -7.47
C PRO A 38 -7.22 7.15 -6.90
N PHE A 39 -7.04 8.41 -7.31
CA PHE A 39 -5.99 9.31 -6.80
C PHE A 39 -6.32 9.80 -5.39
N PHE A 40 -7.58 10.16 -5.14
CA PHE A 40 -8.05 10.53 -3.81
C PHE A 40 -7.83 9.39 -2.81
N LEU A 41 -8.22 8.15 -3.17
CA LEU A 41 -7.98 6.97 -2.34
C LEU A 41 -6.50 6.73 -2.10
N LEU A 42 -5.64 6.96 -3.10
CA LEU A 42 -4.20 6.84 -2.92
C LEU A 42 -3.69 7.79 -1.82
N VAL A 43 -4.15 9.06 -1.80
CA VAL A 43 -3.78 10.01 -0.74
C VAL A 43 -4.33 9.56 0.62
N VAL A 44 -5.59 9.14 0.69
CA VAL A 44 -6.23 8.67 1.93
C VAL A 44 -5.52 7.43 2.50
N GLN A 45 -5.10 6.51 1.64
CA GLN A 45 -4.29 5.34 2.02
C GLN A 45 -2.96 5.77 2.65
N MET A 46 -2.27 6.76 2.06
CA MET A 46 -1.00 7.28 2.60
C MET A 46 -1.18 7.91 3.99
N LEU A 47 -2.29 8.60 4.22
CA LEU A 47 -2.63 9.10 5.56
C LEU A 47 -2.84 7.96 6.55
N GLY A 48 -3.54 6.89 6.15
CA GLY A 48 -3.77 5.71 6.98
C GLY A 48 -2.48 5.01 7.41
N VAL A 49 -1.51 4.85 6.51
CA VAL A 49 -0.21 4.22 6.83
C VAL A 49 0.75 5.14 7.59
N THR A 50 0.55 6.46 7.53
CA THR A 50 1.36 7.42 8.29
C THR A 50 1.10 7.31 9.79
N ILE A 51 -0.11 6.89 10.19
CA ILE A 51 -0.45 6.65 11.59
C ILE A 51 0.28 5.38 12.04
N PRO A 52 1.26 5.46 12.98
CA PRO A 52 1.97 4.29 13.44
C PRO A 52 0.99 3.35 14.15
N SER A 53 0.78 2.18 13.55
CA SER A 53 -0.18 1.19 14.03
C SER A 53 0.46 -0.19 14.17
N SER A 54 -0.39 -1.21 14.25
CA SER A 54 -0.01 -2.63 14.16
C SER A 54 0.94 -2.93 12.98
N PRO A 55 1.73 -4.02 13.06
CA PRO A 55 2.56 -4.47 11.95
C PRO A 55 1.76 -4.57 10.65
N GLY A 56 2.28 -3.97 9.57
CA GLY A 56 1.62 -4.00 8.27
C GLY A 56 0.42 -3.05 8.13
N PHE A 57 0.24 -2.09 9.02
CA PHE A 57 -0.79 -1.04 8.89
C PHE A 57 -2.23 -1.56 8.89
N ILE A 58 -2.46 -2.76 9.44
CA ILE A 58 -3.78 -3.38 9.51
C ILE A 58 -4.66 -2.56 10.47
N GLY A 59 -5.79 -2.07 9.95
CA GLY A 59 -6.77 -1.32 10.72
C GLY A 59 -6.81 0.14 10.32
N THR A 60 -5.72 0.90 10.52
CA THR A 60 -5.66 2.32 10.12
C THR A 60 -5.77 2.50 8.61
N TYR A 61 -5.07 1.66 7.83
CA TYR A 61 -5.22 1.63 6.37
C TYR A 61 -6.68 1.33 5.96
N HIS A 62 -7.28 0.29 6.53
CA HIS A 62 -8.64 -0.12 6.18
C HIS A 62 -9.67 0.95 6.55
N ALA A 63 -9.55 1.52 7.75
CA ALA A 63 -10.43 2.59 8.23
C ALA A 63 -10.33 3.82 7.32
N ALA A 64 -9.12 4.19 6.89
CA ALA A 64 -8.92 5.31 5.97
C ALA A 64 -9.62 5.05 4.62
N VAL A 65 -9.40 3.89 4.00
CA VAL A 65 -10.04 3.54 2.71
C VAL A 65 -11.57 3.50 2.84
N VAL A 66 -12.08 2.90 3.92
CA VAL A 66 -13.53 2.84 4.17
C VAL A 66 -14.11 4.25 4.29
N ALA A 67 -13.49 5.11 5.11
CA ALA A 67 -13.92 6.50 5.25
C ALA A 67 -13.85 7.26 3.91
N GLY A 68 -12.79 7.05 3.11
CA GLY A 68 -12.64 7.66 1.80
C GLY A 68 -13.74 7.25 0.82
N LEU A 69 -14.11 5.96 0.78
CA LEU A 69 -15.16 5.45 -0.08
C LEU A 69 -16.57 5.84 0.38
N HIS A 70 -16.78 6.00 1.68
CA HIS A 70 -18.04 6.51 2.26
C HIS A 70 -18.38 7.92 1.75
N VAL A 71 -17.38 8.78 1.50
CA VAL A 71 -17.59 10.11 0.89
C VAL A 71 -18.29 10.00 -0.48
N PHE A 72 -18.13 8.88 -1.19
CA PHE A 72 -18.75 8.62 -2.49
C PHE A 72 -20.00 7.73 -2.40
N GLY A 73 -20.54 7.50 -1.21
CA GLY A 73 -21.77 6.73 -1.00
C GLY A 73 -21.61 5.20 -1.13
N VAL A 74 -20.38 4.68 -1.09
CA VAL A 74 -20.14 3.23 -1.07
C VAL A 74 -20.53 2.69 0.30
N SER A 75 -21.23 1.55 0.37
CA SER A 75 -21.62 0.94 1.66
C SER A 75 -20.40 0.50 2.47
N GLN A 76 -20.55 0.39 3.79
CA GLN A 76 -19.46 0.00 4.69
C GLN A 76 -18.91 -1.40 4.38
N GLU A 77 -19.79 -2.35 4.08
CA GLU A 77 -19.43 -3.74 3.78
C GLU A 77 -18.62 -3.82 2.48
N LEU A 78 -19.06 -3.09 1.45
CA LEU A 78 -18.37 -3.04 0.16
C LEU A 78 -17.05 -2.29 0.27
N ALA A 79 -17.03 -1.16 0.96
CA ALA A 79 -15.82 -0.37 1.16
C ALA A 79 -14.75 -1.16 1.94
N LEU A 80 -15.15 -1.93 2.94
CA LEU A 80 -14.24 -2.81 3.70
C LEU A 80 -13.67 -3.92 2.82
N SER A 81 -14.51 -4.53 1.99
CA SER A 81 -14.10 -5.57 1.03
C SER A 81 -13.05 -5.01 0.04
N ILE A 82 -13.29 -3.81 -0.48
CA ILE A 82 -12.35 -3.11 -1.35
C ILE A 82 -11.05 -2.79 -0.61
N ALA A 83 -11.13 -2.29 0.62
CA ALA A 83 -9.96 -1.96 1.43
C ALA A 83 -9.05 -3.17 1.67
N ILE A 84 -9.65 -4.34 1.96
CA ILE A 84 -8.90 -5.59 2.15
C ILE A 84 -8.18 -6.00 0.86
N ILE A 85 -8.87 -5.95 -0.28
CA ILE A 85 -8.26 -6.30 -1.58
C ILE A 85 -7.16 -5.30 -1.94
N MET A 86 -7.40 -3.99 -1.83
CA MET A 86 -6.38 -2.96 -2.07
C MET A 86 -5.14 -3.17 -1.21
N HIS A 87 -5.33 -3.48 0.08
CA HIS A 87 -4.23 -3.75 0.98
C HIS A 87 -3.46 -5.01 0.56
N ALA A 88 -4.16 -6.12 0.32
CA ALA A 88 -3.58 -7.40 -0.07
C ALA A 88 -2.79 -7.31 -1.38
N THR A 89 -3.29 -6.56 -2.37
CA THR A 89 -2.65 -6.35 -3.67
C THR A 89 -1.26 -5.74 -3.54
N PHE A 90 -1.08 -4.81 -2.59
CA PHE A 90 0.24 -4.25 -2.32
C PHE A 90 1.03 -5.18 -1.38
N PHE A 91 0.43 -5.58 -0.26
CA PHE A 91 1.12 -6.21 0.85
C PHE A 91 1.73 -7.58 0.52
N PHE A 92 0.99 -8.45 -0.18
CA PHE A 92 1.48 -9.80 -0.47
C PHE A 92 2.70 -9.82 -1.39
N PRO A 93 2.74 -9.12 -2.54
CA PRO A 93 3.93 -9.07 -3.38
C PRO A 93 5.19 -8.63 -2.64
N PHE A 94 5.11 -7.62 -1.76
CA PHE A 94 6.26 -7.19 -0.96
C PHE A 94 6.70 -8.26 0.05
N ILE A 95 5.76 -8.87 0.77
CA ILE A 95 6.09 -9.95 1.70
C ILE A 95 6.71 -11.14 0.99
N LEU A 96 6.10 -11.59 -0.11
CA LEU A 96 6.58 -12.75 -0.87
C LEU A 96 7.98 -12.49 -1.43
N THR A 97 8.25 -11.28 -1.89
CA THR A 97 9.59 -10.89 -2.36
C THR A 97 10.59 -10.93 -1.22
N GLY A 98 10.27 -10.35 -0.06
CA GLY A 98 11.15 -10.39 1.12
C GLY A 98 11.44 -11.81 1.59
N LEU A 99 10.41 -12.65 1.72
CA LEU A 99 10.55 -14.05 2.10
C LEU A 99 11.37 -14.85 1.07
N PHE A 100 11.17 -14.59 -0.22
CA PHE A 100 11.94 -15.23 -1.28
C PHE A 100 13.44 -14.94 -1.15
N PHE A 101 13.82 -13.68 -0.89
CA PHE A 101 15.23 -13.32 -0.72
C PHE A 101 15.83 -13.85 0.58
N LEU A 102 15.08 -13.87 1.69
CA LEU A 102 15.53 -14.52 2.93
C LEU A 102 15.86 -15.99 2.71
N TRP A 103 14.98 -16.70 2.03
CA TRP A 103 15.20 -18.10 1.69
C TRP A 103 16.39 -18.29 0.74
N LYS A 104 16.48 -17.47 -0.31
CA LYS A 104 17.54 -17.54 -1.31
C LYS A 104 18.93 -17.29 -0.73
N GLU A 105 19.04 -16.35 0.21
CA GLU A 105 20.32 -15.96 0.83
C GLU A 105 20.65 -16.77 2.09
N ASN A 106 19.81 -17.76 2.45
CA ASN A 106 19.92 -18.55 3.69
C ASN A 106 19.99 -17.69 4.96
N LEU A 107 19.37 -16.50 4.93
CA LEU A 107 19.32 -15.60 6.08
C LEU A 107 18.22 -16.04 7.03
N SER A 108 18.59 -16.25 8.29
CA SER A 108 17.64 -16.51 9.36
C SER A 108 17.17 -15.21 10.02
N PHE A 109 15.95 -15.21 10.56
CA PHE A 109 15.44 -14.09 11.37
C PHE A 109 16.35 -13.77 12.58
N ARG A 110 17.08 -14.77 13.09
CA ARG A 110 17.98 -14.61 14.24
C ARG A 110 19.22 -13.79 13.88
N GLU A 111 19.78 -13.98 12.69
CA GLU A 111 20.94 -13.23 12.20
C GLU A 111 20.60 -11.76 11.94
N LEU A 112 19.43 -11.50 11.36
CA LEU A 112 18.93 -10.13 11.17
C LEU A 112 18.72 -9.41 12.51
N TRP A 113 18.21 -10.14 13.51
CA TRP A 113 18.00 -9.61 14.84
C TRP A 113 19.32 -9.31 15.57
N SER A 114 20.33 -10.18 15.44
CA SER A 114 21.67 -9.93 16.01
C SER A 114 22.40 -8.78 15.32
N ALA A 115 22.30 -8.67 13.99
CA ALA A 115 22.90 -7.56 13.24
C ALA A 115 22.31 -6.21 13.69
N LYS A 116 20.98 -6.13 13.85
CA LYS A 116 20.30 -4.93 14.33
C LYS A 116 20.73 -4.50 15.73
N MET A 117 21.02 -5.44 16.64
CA MET A 117 21.49 -5.10 17.99
C MET A 117 22.93 -4.60 18.01
N HIS A 118 23.78 -5.11 17.12
CA HIS A 118 25.18 -4.69 17.01
C HIS A 118 25.32 -3.26 16.47
N ASP A 119 24.46 -2.83 15.55
CA ASP A 119 24.46 -1.45 15.02
C ASP A 119 23.84 -0.42 15.99
N ALA A 120 23.14 -0.88 17.03
CA ALA A 120 22.45 -0.03 18.00
C ALA A 120 23.28 0.26 19.28
N SER A 121 24.49 -0.31 19.38
CA SER A 121 25.43 -0.16 20.51
C SER A 121 26.65 0.67 20.12
#